data_AF-A0ABD0L273-F1
#
_entry.id   AF-A0ABD0L273-F1
#
_cell.length_a   1.000
_cell.length_b   1.000
_cell.length_c   1.000
_cell.angle_alpha   90.00
_cell.angle_beta   90.00
_cell.angle_gamma   90.00
#
_symmetry.space_group_name_H-M   'P 1'
#
loop_
_entity.id
_entity.type
_entity.pdbx_description
1 polymer ?
#
loop_
_entity_poly.entity_id
_entity_poly.type
_entity_poly.pdbx_seq_one_letter_code
_entity_poly.pdbx_strand_id
1 'polypeptide(L)'
;MPRGGGRGGKRSHKGQRRQFTQPEDLKAAAEKEERERQWRRQRGIESDEEEKTGAEGGEAKEKVKDDAAKGSDSSSEESSEEDEGGKAKGVEHLIQVENPNRAAGKRTKKVSELGDASNTPPVTNLSRREREELEKQEARRRYQQMHVAGKTEEAQADLARLAIIRKQREEAAKKKEEERKAREDAKEAAAKSKGKS
;
A
#
# COMPACT_ATOMS: atom_id res chain seq x y z
N MET A 1 -49.49 29.63 3.09
CA MET A 1 -49.39 28.24 2.60
C MET A 1 -47.98 27.73 2.85
N PRO A 2 -47.73 26.84 3.82
CA PRO A 2 -46.41 26.26 4.01
C PRO A 2 -46.14 25.24 2.90
N ARG A 3 -45.03 25.43 2.16
CA ARG A 3 -44.56 24.51 1.12
C ARG A 3 -44.15 23.19 1.78
N GLY A 4 -44.79 22.11 1.38
CA GLY A 4 -44.54 20.77 1.89
C GLY A 4 -43.07 20.38 1.74
N GLY A 5 -42.37 20.31 2.87
CA GLY A 5 -41.06 19.67 2.96
C GLY A 5 -41.23 18.18 2.71
N GLY A 6 -40.98 17.76 1.47
CA GLY A 6 -40.96 16.35 1.07
C GLY A 6 -39.95 15.58 1.90
N ARG A 7 -40.48 14.62 2.65
CA ARG A 7 -39.75 13.70 3.54
C ARG A 7 -38.60 13.02 2.82
N GLY A 8 -37.45 12.93 3.51
CA GLY A 8 -36.25 12.23 3.06
C GLY A 8 -36.52 10.78 2.69
N GLY A 9 -36.76 10.55 1.39
CA GLY A 9 -36.74 9.22 0.80
C GLY A 9 -35.31 8.67 0.88
N LYS A 10 -35.17 7.45 1.41
CA LYS A 10 -33.89 6.72 1.42
C LYS A 10 -33.33 6.72 0.00
N ARG A 11 -32.12 7.27 -0.17
CA ARG A 11 -31.44 7.34 -1.47
C ARG A 11 -31.31 5.92 -2.03
N SER A 12 -32.12 5.59 -3.03
CA SER A 12 -32.03 4.31 -3.72
C SER A 12 -30.72 4.29 -4.51
N HIS A 13 -29.78 3.42 -4.12
CA HIS A 13 -28.56 3.18 -4.88
C HIS A 13 -28.77 2.27 -6.10
N LYS A 14 -30.00 1.78 -6.33
CA LYS A 14 -30.32 0.92 -7.47
C LYS A 14 -30.33 1.75 -8.76
N GLY A 15 -29.37 1.50 -9.65
CA GLY A 15 -29.23 2.21 -10.93
C GLY A 15 -28.23 3.36 -10.90
N GLN A 16 -27.60 3.66 -9.75
CA GLN A 16 -26.47 4.58 -9.73
C GLN A 16 -25.24 3.92 -10.37
N ARG A 17 -24.47 4.69 -11.15
CA ARG A 17 -23.18 4.25 -11.69
C ARG A 17 -22.28 3.82 -10.54
N ARG A 18 -21.80 2.57 -10.60
CA ARG A 18 -20.82 2.03 -9.64
C ARG A 18 -19.49 2.70 -9.94
N GLN A 19 -19.04 3.57 -9.03
CA GLN A 19 -17.69 4.10 -9.08
C GLN A 19 -16.79 3.10 -8.35
N PHE A 20 -15.83 2.52 -9.08
CA PHE A 20 -14.74 1.80 -8.44
C PHE A 20 -13.68 2.84 -8.07
N THR A 21 -13.22 2.80 -6.82
CA THR A 21 -12.05 3.58 -6.39
C THR A 21 -10.88 3.25 -7.31
N GLN A 22 -10.29 4.27 -7.94
CA GLN A 22 -9.16 4.03 -8.82
C GLN A 22 -7.97 3.54 -8.00
N PRO A 23 -7.09 2.70 -8.57
CA PRO A 23 -5.90 2.24 -7.87
C PRO A 23 -4.99 3.41 -7.44
N GLU A 24 -5.02 4.54 -8.15
CA GLU A 24 -4.31 5.76 -7.77
C GLU A 24 -4.92 6.43 -6.55
N ASP A 25 -6.25 6.45 -6.42
CA ASP A 25 -6.94 7.02 -5.25
C ASP A 25 -6.62 6.21 -3.99
N LEU A 26 -6.52 4.88 -4.12
CA LEU A 26 -6.14 4.01 -3.02
C LEU A 26 -4.68 4.24 -2.59
N LYS A 27 -3.77 4.48 -3.53
CA LYS A 27 -2.37 4.82 -3.23
C LYS A 27 -2.25 6.19 -2.57
N ALA A 28 -2.98 7.19 -3.08
CA ALA A 28 -2.98 8.53 -2.50
C ALA A 28 -3.56 8.54 -1.08
N ALA A 29 -4.57 7.71 -0.81
CA ALA A 29 -5.10 7.52 0.53
C ALA A 29 -4.05 6.90 1.47
N ALA A 30 -3.36 5.84 1.03
CA ALA A 30 -2.31 5.19 1.80
C ALA A 30 -1.12 6.13 2.08
N GLU A 31 -0.67 6.90 1.09
CA GLU A 31 0.42 7.87 1.26
C GLU A 31 0.03 8.99 2.25
N LYS A 32 -1.22 9.44 2.20
CA LYS A 32 -1.74 10.44 3.13
C LYS A 32 -1.78 9.90 4.57
N GLU A 33 -2.18 8.65 4.74
CA GLU A 33 -2.19 7.96 6.03
C GLU A 33 -0.77 7.76 6.58
N GLU A 34 0.19 7.36 5.74
CA GLU A 34 1.60 7.26 6.14
C GLU A 34 2.17 8.61 6.55
N ARG A 35 1.86 9.68 5.81
CA ARG A 35 2.30 11.04 6.14
C ARG A 35 1.70 11.52 7.46
N GLU A 36 0.44 11.23 7.72
CA GLU A 36 -0.23 11.54 8.98
C GLU A 36 0.38 10.75 10.14
N ARG A 37 0.67 9.47 9.93
CA ARG A 37 1.34 8.62 10.91
C ARG A 37 2.76 9.11 11.24
N GLN A 38 3.51 9.54 10.23
CA GLN A 38 4.82 10.17 10.42
C GLN A 38 4.72 11.51 11.17
N TRP A 39 3.69 12.31 10.89
CA TRP A 39 3.43 13.55 11.62
C TRP A 39 3.09 13.30 13.09
N ARG A 40 2.29 12.27 13.39
CA ARG A 40 1.96 11.85 14.76
C ARG A 40 3.17 11.29 15.52
N ARG A 41 4.02 10.49 14.85
CA ARG A 41 5.30 10.01 15.42
C ARG A 41 6.23 11.16 15.78
N GLN A 42 6.39 12.14 14.88
CA GLN A 42 7.24 13.32 15.14
C GLN A 42 6.73 14.19 16.30
N ARG A 43 5.41 14.20 16.55
CA ARG A 43 4.81 14.91 17.70
C ARG A 43 4.67 14.07 18.96
N GLY A 44 5.10 12.80 18.96
CA GLY A 44 5.01 11.92 20.11
C GLY A 44 3.57 11.56 20.52
N ILE A 45 2.60 11.68 19.61
CA ILE A 45 1.18 11.37 19.85
C ILE A 45 0.91 9.92 19.39
N GLU A 46 1.77 8.98 19.79
CA GLU A 46 1.53 7.54 19.60
C GLU A 46 0.45 7.10 20.60
N SER A 47 -0.81 7.24 20.21
CA SER A 47 -1.92 6.52 20.84
C SER A 47 -2.08 5.20 20.11
N ASP A 48 -1.85 4.15 20.87
CA ASP A 48 -2.10 2.73 20.66
C ASP A 48 -3.54 2.48 20.17
N GLU A 49 -3.78 2.50 18.86
CA GLU A 49 -5.08 2.09 18.30
C GLU A 49 -4.99 1.59 16.84
N GLU A 50 -3.88 0.93 16.49
CA GLU A 50 -3.72 0.23 15.19
C GLU A 50 -4.10 -1.26 15.27
N GLU A 51 -4.91 -1.65 16.27
CA GLU A 51 -5.32 -3.04 16.48
C GLU A 51 -6.82 -3.16 16.78
N LYS A 52 -7.72 -2.70 15.89
CA LYS A 52 -9.16 -3.07 15.93
C LYS A 52 -9.96 -2.64 14.69
N THR A 53 -9.69 -3.18 13.51
CA THR A 53 -10.74 -3.27 12.46
C THR A 53 -10.72 -4.61 11.73
N GLY A 54 -10.98 -5.67 12.50
CA GLY A 54 -11.27 -7.01 11.98
C GLY A 54 -12.14 -7.80 12.95
N ALA A 55 -13.42 -7.44 13.11
CA ALA A 55 -14.48 -8.33 13.64
C ALA A 55 -15.88 -7.68 13.51
N GLU A 56 -16.88 -8.55 13.38
CA GLU A 56 -18.33 -8.40 13.16
C GLU A 56 -19.13 -7.29 13.86
N GLY A 57 -20.39 -7.13 13.40
CA GLY A 57 -21.35 -6.10 13.76
C GLY A 57 -21.96 -6.15 15.17
N GLY A 58 -22.65 -5.08 15.52
CA GLY A 58 -23.46 -4.96 16.76
C GLY A 58 -23.60 -3.50 17.20
N GLU A 59 -24.83 -3.05 17.40
CA GLU A 59 -25.23 -1.68 17.73
C GLU A 59 -24.70 -1.17 19.09
N ALA A 60 -24.33 0.12 19.19
CA ALA A 60 -24.64 0.97 20.35
C ALA A 60 -24.27 2.44 20.06
N LYS A 61 -25.17 3.35 20.43
CA LYS A 61 -24.94 4.79 20.47
C LYS A 61 -24.29 5.17 21.79
N GLU A 62 -23.35 6.11 21.78
CA GLU A 62 -23.23 7.08 22.87
C GLU A 62 -22.62 8.38 22.36
N LYS A 63 -23.23 9.49 22.78
CA LYS A 63 -22.74 10.85 22.57
C LYS A 63 -21.78 11.18 23.70
N VAL A 64 -20.64 11.81 23.41
CA VAL A 64 -20.05 12.77 24.34
C VAL A 64 -19.61 14.00 23.56
N LYS A 65 -20.13 15.13 24.05
CA LYS A 65 -19.84 16.49 23.65
C LYS A 65 -18.93 17.04 24.74
N ASP A 66 -17.73 17.47 24.38
CA ASP A 66 -16.93 18.31 25.27
C ASP A 66 -16.35 19.50 24.48
N ASP A 67 -16.95 20.65 24.78
CA ASP A 67 -16.45 21.99 24.56
C ASP A 67 -15.26 22.23 25.50
N ALA A 68 -14.08 22.60 24.97
CA ALA A 68 -13.04 23.26 25.75
C ALA A 68 -12.29 24.28 24.87
N ALA A 69 -12.74 25.53 24.98
CA ALA A 69 -12.03 26.70 24.50
C ALA A 69 -10.78 26.95 25.37
N LYS A 70 -9.64 27.20 24.73
CA LYS A 70 -8.56 28.03 25.32
C LYS A 70 -7.78 28.71 24.20
N GLY A 71 -8.02 30.01 24.04
CA GLY A 71 -7.17 30.89 23.27
C GLY A 71 -5.81 31.10 23.96
N SER A 72 -4.79 31.34 23.16
CA SER A 72 -3.57 32.04 23.58
C SER A 72 -2.98 32.71 22.36
N ASP A 73 -3.26 34.01 22.25
CA ASP A 73 -2.45 34.99 21.53
C ASP A 73 -1.08 35.06 22.23
N SER A 74 0.02 34.99 21.48
CA SER A 74 1.28 35.68 21.80
C SER A 74 2.34 35.42 20.74
N SER A 75 2.62 36.47 19.99
CA SER A 75 3.94 36.96 19.56
C SER A 75 5.12 35.97 19.57
N SER A 76 5.73 35.76 18.40
CA SER A 76 7.14 35.36 18.33
C SER A 76 7.85 36.30 17.37
N GLU A 77 8.60 37.20 17.99
CA GLU A 77 9.54 38.14 17.43
C GLU A 77 10.53 37.50 16.46
N GLU A 78 10.86 38.31 15.47
CA GLU A 78 12.11 38.32 14.72
C GLU A 78 13.31 38.13 15.65
N SER A 79 14.14 37.13 15.38
CA SER A 79 15.57 37.23 15.68
C SER A 79 16.33 36.51 14.59
N SER A 80 16.84 37.33 13.68
CA SER A 80 17.72 36.99 12.58
C SER A 80 19.10 36.61 13.12
N GLU A 81 19.48 35.33 13.01
CA GLU A 81 20.88 34.89 13.07
C GLU A 81 21.42 34.84 11.64
N GLU A 82 22.24 35.85 11.32
CA GLU A 82 23.11 35.88 10.14
C GLU A 82 24.41 35.13 10.44
N ASP A 83 25.06 34.63 9.37
CA ASP A 83 26.44 34.11 9.26
C ASP A 83 26.58 32.56 9.26
N GLU A 84 27.04 31.83 8.23
CA GLU A 84 27.61 32.15 6.91
C GLU A 84 27.21 31.05 5.89
N GLY A 85 26.86 31.47 4.68
CA GLY A 85 26.65 30.58 3.54
C GLY A 85 25.59 31.14 2.62
N GLY A 86 26.02 31.80 1.54
CA GLY A 86 25.21 32.63 0.66
C GLY A 86 23.76 32.18 0.47
N LYS A 87 22.83 33.09 0.73
CA LYS A 87 21.37 32.97 0.56
C LYS A 87 21.08 32.29 -0.78
N ALA A 88 20.78 30.99 -0.79
CA ALA A 88 20.40 30.33 -2.04
C ALA A 88 19.12 31.01 -2.56
N LYS A 89 19.00 31.17 -3.88
CA LYS A 89 17.93 31.98 -4.45
C LYS A 89 16.71 31.09 -4.68
N GLY A 90 15.55 31.50 -4.18
CA GLY A 90 14.28 30.83 -4.46
C GLY A 90 14.10 29.50 -3.74
N VAL A 91 13.79 28.43 -4.47
CA VAL A 91 13.43 27.09 -3.94
C VAL A 91 14.63 26.13 -3.94
N GLU A 92 15.84 26.63 -4.25
CA GLU A 92 17.06 25.82 -4.40
C GLU A 92 17.44 25.04 -3.13
N HIS A 93 17.01 25.52 -1.95
CA HIS A 93 17.21 24.87 -0.65
C HIS A 93 16.22 23.73 -0.39
N LEU A 94 15.06 23.73 -1.04
CA LEU A 94 14.01 22.73 -0.85
C LEU A 94 14.22 21.49 -1.74
N ILE A 95 14.93 21.62 -2.86
CA ILE A 95 15.10 20.56 -3.85
C ILE A 95 16.55 20.09 -3.85
N GLN A 96 16.79 18.82 -3.50
CA GLN A 96 18.10 18.19 -3.63
C GLN A 96 18.40 17.93 -5.11
N VAL A 97 19.37 18.67 -5.66
CA VAL A 97 19.77 18.54 -7.07
C VAL A 97 20.89 17.51 -7.20
N GLU A 98 20.54 16.26 -7.54
CA GLU A 98 21.47 15.16 -7.83
C GLU A 98 21.96 15.19 -9.27
N ASN A 99 22.53 16.31 -9.71
CA ASN A 99 23.12 16.40 -11.04
C ASN A 99 24.61 16.02 -10.97
N PRO A 100 25.06 14.90 -11.57
CA PRO A 100 26.44 14.43 -11.49
C PRO A 100 27.45 15.37 -12.19
N ASN A 101 26.99 16.24 -13.08
CA ASN A 101 27.80 17.26 -13.72
C ASN A 101 27.75 18.61 -13.00
N ARG A 102 26.93 18.74 -11.95
CA ARG A 102 26.88 19.97 -11.13
C ARG A 102 28.13 19.97 -10.27
N ALA A 103 29.08 20.84 -10.61
CA ALA A 103 30.34 21.01 -9.89
C ALA A 103 30.10 21.56 -8.48
N ALA A 104 29.58 20.74 -7.57
CA ALA A 104 29.50 21.04 -6.15
C ALA A 104 30.92 21.01 -5.57
N GLY A 105 31.61 22.14 -5.63
CA GLY A 105 32.87 22.40 -4.96
C GLY A 105 34.02 21.49 -5.41
N LYS A 106 34.97 22.04 -6.18
CA LYS A 106 36.28 21.41 -6.42
C LYS A 106 37.02 21.28 -5.09
N ARG A 107 36.72 20.23 -4.30
CA ARG A 107 37.53 19.81 -3.17
C ARG A 107 38.71 19.04 -3.73
N THR A 108 39.85 19.72 -3.89
CA THR A 108 41.11 19.11 -4.31
C THR A 108 41.58 18.13 -3.22
N LYS A 109 41.15 16.87 -3.29
CA LYS A 109 41.75 15.79 -2.52
C LYS A 109 43.08 15.41 -3.19
N LYS A 110 44.15 15.29 -2.40
CA LYS A 110 45.49 14.94 -2.91
C LYS A 110 45.48 13.54 -3.52
N VAL A 111 46.08 13.40 -4.70
CA VAL A 111 46.16 12.14 -5.48
C VAL A 111 46.82 11.00 -4.69
N SER A 112 47.71 11.32 -3.75
CA SER A 112 48.36 10.36 -2.86
C SER A 112 47.39 9.60 -1.95
N GLU A 113 46.23 10.16 -1.64
CA GLU A 113 45.23 9.55 -0.75
C GLU A 113 44.20 8.69 -1.52
N LEU A 114 44.15 8.80 -2.85
CA LEU A 114 43.33 7.95 -3.71
C LEU A 114 44.01 6.61 -4.06
N GLY A 115 45.34 6.54 -3.98
CA GLY A 115 46.10 5.34 -4.34
C GLY A 115 45.84 4.15 -3.42
N ASP A 116 45.84 4.38 -2.10
CA ASP A 116 45.62 3.33 -1.08
C ASP A 116 44.15 2.90 -0.94
N ALA A 117 43.20 3.74 -1.36
CA ALA A 117 41.76 3.46 -1.25
C ALA A 117 41.17 2.69 -2.45
N SER A 118 41.95 2.45 -3.51
CA SER A 118 41.45 1.89 -4.78
C SER A 118 41.53 0.37 -4.91
N ASN A 119 42.46 -0.29 -4.19
CA ASN A 119 42.72 -1.73 -4.34
C ASN A 119 42.32 -2.60 -3.15
N THR A 120 41.74 -1.99 -2.12
CA THR A 120 41.16 -2.73 -1.00
C THR A 120 39.79 -2.14 -0.78
N PRO A 121 38.68 -2.90 -0.88
CA PRO A 121 37.41 -2.40 -0.38
C PRO A 121 37.69 -1.99 1.06
N PRO A 122 37.32 -0.77 1.48
CA PRO A 122 37.55 -0.39 2.86
C PRO A 122 36.79 -1.44 3.66
N VAL A 123 37.53 -2.27 4.39
CA VAL A 123 36.99 -3.15 5.43
C VAL A 123 36.55 -2.22 6.56
N THR A 124 35.58 -1.36 6.25
CA THR A 124 34.72 -0.73 7.22
C THR A 124 34.03 -1.91 7.86
N ASN A 125 34.58 -2.35 8.99
CA ASN A 125 33.89 -3.24 9.88
C ASN A 125 32.60 -2.51 10.24
N LEU A 126 31.55 -2.80 9.48
CA LEU A 126 30.21 -2.29 9.72
C LEU A 126 29.98 -2.42 11.21
N SER A 127 29.54 -1.32 11.83
CA SER A 127 29.26 -1.29 13.25
C SER A 127 28.39 -2.49 13.58
N ARG A 128 28.57 -3.11 14.75
CA ARG A 128 27.80 -4.30 15.15
C ARG A 128 26.29 -4.11 14.87
N ARG A 129 25.82 -2.89 15.10
CA ARG A 129 24.46 -2.43 14.78
C ARG A 129 24.11 -2.49 13.29
N GLU A 130 24.99 -2.02 12.42
CA GLU A 130 24.78 -2.04 10.96
C GLU A 130 24.78 -3.47 10.41
N ARG A 131 25.59 -4.37 10.97
CA ARG A 131 25.57 -5.81 10.58
C ARG A 131 24.24 -6.46 10.94
N GLU A 132 23.76 -6.24 12.16
CA GLU A 132 22.47 -6.78 12.61
C GLU A 132 21.29 -6.17 11.81
N GLU A 133 21.36 -4.89 11.44
CA GLU A 133 20.35 -4.26 10.60
C GLU A 133 20.34 -4.82 9.17
N LEU A 134 21.50 -5.03 8.55
CA LEU A 134 21.60 -5.68 7.24
C LEU A 134 21.12 -7.13 7.27
N GLU A 135 21.52 -7.91 8.29
CA GLU A 135 21.06 -9.29 8.43
C GLU A 135 19.54 -9.37 8.61
N LYS A 136 18.95 -8.44 9.38
CA LYS A 136 17.49 -8.33 9.53
C LYS A 136 16.81 -8.00 8.20
N GLN A 137 17.39 -7.12 7.39
CA GLN A 137 16.87 -6.81 6.05
C GLN A 137 16.99 -8.03 5.11
N GLU A 138 18.13 -8.71 5.13
CA GLU A 138 18.36 -9.93 4.33
C GLU A 138 17.43 -11.07 4.73
N ALA A 139 17.21 -11.28 6.03
CA ALA A 139 16.28 -12.28 6.54
C ALA A 139 14.84 -11.99 6.09
N ARG A 140 14.41 -10.71 6.15
CA ARG A 140 13.10 -10.27 5.61
C ARG A 140 13.01 -10.52 4.12
N ARG A 141 14.02 -10.13 3.34
CA ARG A 141 14.07 -10.36 1.89
C ARG A 141 14.01 -11.84 1.57
N ARG A 142 14.76 -12.67 2.30
CA ARG A 142 14.77 -14.13 2.13
C ARG A 142 13.40 -14.73 2.44
N TYR A 143 12.77 -14.31 3.54
CA TYR A 143 11.41 -14.75 3.87
C TYR A 143 10.42 -14.36 2.78
N GLN A 144 10.43 -13.12 2.32
CA GLN A 144 9.58 -12.65 1.22
C GLN A 144 9.85 -13.45 -0.07
N GLN A 145 11.11 -13.71 -0.41
CA GLN A 145 11.48 -14.51 -1.57
C GLN A 145 10.98 -15.95 -1.46
N MET A 146 11.08 -16.57 -0.28
CA MET A 146 10.56 -17.91 -0.02
C MET A 146 9.03 -17.94 -0.05
N HIS A 147 8.36 -16.89 0.43
CA HIS A 147 6.91 -16.76 0.40
C HIS A 147 6.41 -16.59 -1.03
N VAL A 148 7.03 -15.70 -1.82
CA VAL A 148 6.73 -15.54 -3.25
C VAL A 148 7.02 -16.83 -4.03
N ALA A 149 8.08 -17.56 -3.68
CA ALA A 149 8.37 -18.86 -4.26
C ALA A 149 7.39 -19.97 -3.84
N GLY A 150 6.42 -19.68 -2.97
CA GLY A 150 5.44 -20.65 -2.51
C GLY A 150 6.00 -21.69 -1.53
N LYS A 151 7.14 -21.41 -0.89
CA LYS A 151 7.82 -22.36 0.00
C LYS A 151 7.41 -22.22 1.46
N THR A 152 6.91 -21.06 1.88
CA THR A 152 6.33 -20.89 3.23
C THR A 152 5.04 -21.68 3.36
N GLU A 153 4.73 -22.16 4.56
CA GLU A 153 3.52 -22.96 4.83
C GLU A 153 2.24 -22.20 4.44
N GLU A 154 2.20 -20.89 4.70
CA GLU A 154 1.13 -19.99 4.29
C GLU A 154 0.92 -19.99 2.77
N ALA A 155 1.99 -19.77 2.00
CA ALA A 155 1.90 -19.72 0.55
C ALA A 155 1.58 -21.10 -0.05
N GLN A 156 2.08 -22.18 0.56
CA GLN A 156 1.69 -23.54 0.18
C GLN A 156 0.21 -23.81 0.42
N ALA A 157 -0.33 -23.37 1.55
CA ALA A 157 -1.75 -23.52 1.88
C ALA A 157 -2.62 -22.74 0.89
N ASP A 158 -2.24 -21.51 0.53
CA ASP A 158 -2.94 -20.71 -0.48
C ASP A 158 -2.88 -21.36 -1.86
N LEU A 159 -1.72 -21.89 -2.27
CA LEU A 159 -1.58 -22.63 -3.52
C LEU A 159 -2.43 -23.91 -3.52
N ALA A 160 -2.48 -24.64 -2.40
CA ALA A 160 -3.32 -25.83 -2.24
C ALA A 160 -4.81 -25.47 -2.35
N ARG A 161 -5.24 -24.38 -1.70
CA ARG A 161 -6.60 -23.86 -1.81
C ARG A 161 -6.96 -23.50 -3.25
N LEU A 162 -6.06 -22.81 -3.96
CA LEU A 162 -6.25 -22.49 -5.38
C LEU A 162 -6.29 -23.74 -6.25
N ALA A 163 -5.48 -24.76 -5.97
CA ALA A 163 -5.50 -26.03 -6.68
C ALA A 163 -6.84 -26.77 -6.51
N ILE A 164 -7.43 -26.77 -5.31
CA ILE A 164 -8.76 -27.34 -5.06
C ILE A 164 -9.81 -26.63 -5.92
N ILE A 165 -9.79 -25.29 -5.95
CA ILE A 165 -10.73 -24.51 -6.76
C ILE A 165 -10.55 -24.80 -8.26
N ARG A 166 -9.31 -24.91 -8.74
CA ARG A 166 -9.04 -25.28 -10.14
C ARG A 166 -9.62 -26.66 -10.46
N LYS A 167 -9.37 -27.67 -9.62
CA LYS A 167 -9.94 -29.01 -9.78
C LYS A 167 -11.46 -29.00 -9.82
N GLN A 168 -12.12 -28.30 -8.89
CA GLN A 168 -13.58 -28.18 -8.87
C GLN A 168 -14.12 -27.51 -10.14
N ARG A 169 -13.42 -26.48 -10.65
CA ARG A 169 -13.81 -25.81 -11.90
C ARG A 169 -13.64 -26.71 -13.12
N GLU A 170 -12.52 -27.43 -13.19
CA GLU A 170 -12.26 -28.39 -14.28
C GLU A 170 -13.25 -29.55 -14.25
N GLU A 171 -13.56 -30.11 -13.09
CA GLU A 171 -14.58 -31.16 -12.94
C GLU A 171 -15.97 -30.66 -13.29
N ALA A 172 -16.33 -29.44 -12.88
CA ALA A 172 -17.61 -28.84 -13.25
C ALA A 172 -17.70 -28.55 -14.76
N ALA A 173 -16.60 -28.12 -15.39
CA ALA A 173 -16.53 -27.92 -16.84
C ALA A 173 -16.68 -29.25 -17.59
N LYS A 174 -15.94 -30.29 -17.16
CA LYS A 174 -16.04 -31.64 -17.72
C LYS A 174 -17.46 -32.21 -17.59
N LYS A 175 -18.07 -32.12 -16.40
CA LYS A 175 -19.46 -32.56 -16.19
C LYS A 175 -20.45 -31.82 -17.10
N LYS A 176 -20.28 -30.51 -17.30
CA LYS A 176 -21.11 -29.72 -18.22
C LYS A 176 -20.92 -30.13 -19.68
N GLU A 177 -19.68 -30.43 -20.10
CA GLU A 177 -19.40 -30.90 -21.45
C GLU A 177 -19.97 -32.30 -21.71
N GLU A 178 -19.86 -33.21 -20.74
CA GLU A 178 -20.46 -34.54 -20.80
C GLU A 178 -21.99 -34.49 -20.85
N GLU A 179 -22.63 -33.68 -20.00
CA GLU A 179 -24.08 -33.47 -20.04
C GLU A 179 -24.53 -32.86 -21.38
N ARG A 180 -23.76 -31.89 -21.90
CA ARG A 180 -24.04 -31.29 -23.20
C ARG A 180 -23.95 -32.32 -24.32
N LYS A 181 -22.90 -33.15 -24.36
CA LYS A 181 -22.74 -34.23 -25.35
C LYS A 181 -23.87 -35.25 -25.24
N ALA A 182 -24.18 -35.73 -24.05
CA ALA A 182 -25.30 -36.67 -23.84
C ALA A 182 -26.64 -36.08 -24.29
N ARG A 183 -26.87 -34.79 -24.07
CA ARG A 183 -28.08 -34.10 -24.55
C ARG A 183 -28.09 -33.93 -26.08
N GLU A 184 -26.94 -33.67 -26.70
CA GLU A 184 -26.80 -33.59 -28.16
C GLU A 184 -27.02 -34.99 -28.80
N ASP A 185 -26.41 -36.04 -28.26
CA ASP A 185 -26.60 -37.42 -28.71
C ASP A 185 -28.05 -37.89 -28.54
N ALA A 186 -28.70 -37.56 -27.41
CA ALA A 186 -30.12 -37.87 -27.20
C ALA A 186 -31.03 -37.12 -28.18
N LYS A 187 -30.71 -35.85 -28.49
CA LYS A 187 -31.44 -35.08 -29.50
C LYS A 187 -31.23 -35.66 -30.91
N GLU A 188 -30.02 -36.08 -31.25
CA GLU A 188 -29.71 -36.68 -32.55
C GLU A 188 -30.40 -38.04 -32.71
N ALA A 189 -30.39 -38.88 -31.66
CA ALA A 189 -31.12 -40.14 -31.63
C ALA A 189 -32.63 -39.93 -31.81
N ALA A 190 -33.22 -38.94 -31.11
CA ALA A 190 -34.62 -38.59 -31.25
C ALA A 190 -34.97 -37.99 -32.63
N ALA A 191 -34.04 -37.26 -33.26
CA ALA A 191 -34.22 -36.74 -34.62
C ALA A 191 -34.17 -37.88 -35.66
N LYS A 192 -33.23 -38.83 -35.52
CA LYS A 192 -33.11 -40.01 -36.40
C LYS A 192 -34.32 -40.94 -36.31
N SER A 193 -34.91 -41.12 -35.13
CA SER A 193 -36.12 -41.95 -34.99
C SER A 193 -37.36 -41.30 -35.63
N LYS A 194 -37.48 -39.97 -35.58
CA LYS A 194 -38.59 -39.23 -36.22
C LYS A 194 -38.49 -39.12 -37.75
N GLY A 195 -37.28 -39.22 -38.32
CA GLY A 195 -37.10 -39.20 -39.78
C GLY A 195 -37.27 -40.57 -40.46
N LYS A 196 -37.42 -41.65 -39.69
CA LYS A 196 -37.54 -43.03 -40.18
C LYS A 196 -39.00 -43.54 -40.17
N SER A 197 -39.94 -42.77 -39.61
CA SER A 197 -41.38 -43.04 -39.57
C SER A 197 -42.11 -42.41 -40.73
#